data_AF-A0A958RY61-F1
#
_entry.id   AF-A0A958RY61-F1
#
_cell.length_a   1.000
_cell.length_b   1.000
_cell.length_c   1.000
_cell.angle_alpha   90.00
_cell.angle_beta   90.00
_cell.angle_gamma   90.00
#
_symmetry.space_group_name_H-M   'P 1'
#
loop_
_entity.id
_entity.type
_entity.pdbx_description
1 polymer ?
#
loop_
_entity_poly.entity_id
_entity_poly.type
_entity_poly.pdbx_seq_one_letter_code
_entity_poly.pdbx_strand_id
1 'polypeptide(L)'
;MRTFPYTSIAILALILLLIDAYAYKGWKKLTWPLPAKWLRVLVGIYWLHSVAFIVSMLWLSYGYRSQYSPELHIRASYLFGWGLATGIPKIIFILFHGAEDLIHFLNTISKKIFRTESVGMPGVPIDRATFLTKTGLA
;
A
#
# COMPACT_ATOMS: atom_id res chain seq x y z
N MET A 1 7.58 -23.82 25.93
CA MET A 1 6.66 -22.68 25.79
C MET A 1 5.73 -22.95 24.61
N ARG A 2 4.45 -23.30 24.87
CA ARG A 2 3.44 -23.39 23.80
C ARG A 2 3.04 -21.97 23.43
N THR A 3 3.69 -21.38 22.44
CA THR A 3 3.22 -20.12 21.86
C THR A 3 1.81 -20.38 21.31
N PHE A 4 0.83 -19.63 21.81
CA PHE A 4 -0.54 -19.74 21.34
C PHE A 4 -0.56 -19.35 19.86
N PRO A 5 -0.91 -20.26 18.93
CA PRO A 5 -0.84 -19.99 17.49
C PRO A 5 -1.69 -18.77 17.09
N TYR A 6 -2.73 -18.48 17.88
CA TYR A 6 -3.61 -17.33 17.71
C TYR A 6 -2.90 -15.99 17.89
N THR A 7 -1.90 -15.88 18.77
CA THR A 7 -1.16 -14.62 18.96
C THR A 7 -0.35 -14.28 17.71
N SER A 8 0.35 -15.27 17.13
CA SER A 8 1.12 -15.09 15.90
C SER A 8 0.21 -14.76 14.71
N ILE A 9 -0.94 -15.44 14.60
CA ILE A 9 -1.92 -15.16 13.55
C ILE A 9 -2.53 -13.76 13.73
N ALA A 10 -2.82 -13.34 14.96
CA ALA A 10 -3.35 -12.00 15.23
C ALA A 10 -2.34 -10.91 14.88
N ILE A 11 -1.06 -11.10 15.23
CA ILE A 11 0.02 -10.17 14.86
C ILE A 11 0.15 -10.10 13.33
N LEU A 12 0.15 -11.24 12.65
CA LEU A 12 0.23 -11.28 11.19
C LEU A 12 -0.98 -10.61 10.54
N ALA A 13 -2.20 -10.90 11.02
CA ALA A 13 -3.42 -10.27 10.54
C ALA A 13 -3.40 -8.74 10.75
N LEU A 14 -2.89 -8.27 11.90
CA LEU A 14 -2.72 -6.85 12.17
C LEU A 14 -1.74 -6.21 11.19
N ILE A 15 -0.59 -6.84 10.93
CA ILE A 15 0.38 -6.35 9.95
C ILE A 15 -0.25 -6.28 8.55
N LEU A 16 -0.95 -7.33 8.13
CA LEU A 16 -1.64 -7.35 6.83
C LEU A 16 -2.71 -6.27 6.72
N LEU A 17 -3.49 -6.03 7.78
CA LEU A 17 -4.47 -4.95 7.81
C LEU A 17 -3.82 -3.57 7.75
N LEU A 18 -2.66 -3.37 8.37
CA LEU A 18 -1.92 -2.11 8.28
C LEU A 18 -1.38 -1.87 6.86
N ILE A 19 -0.85 -2.92 6.23
CA ILE A 19 -0.42 -2.91 4.82
C ILE A 19 -1.61 -2.55 3.93
N ASP A 20 -2.75 -3.21 4.11
CA ASP A 20 -3.96 -2.94 3.34
C ASP A 20 -4.51 -1.54 3.60
N ALA A 21 -4.54 -1.06 4.84
CA ALA A 21 -4.98 0.30 5.14
C ALA A 21 -4.10 1.35 4.46
N TYR A 22 -2.77 1.14 4.43
CA TYR A 22 -1.86 2.05 3.75
C TYR A 22 -2.00 1.97 2.22
N ALA A 23 -2.11 0.77 1.65
CA ALA A 23 -2.39 0.58 0.23
C ALA A 23 -3.74 1.19 -0.19
N TYR A 24 -4.76 1.09 0.67
CA TYR A 24 -6.08 1.67 0.44
C TYR A 24 -6.03 3.20 0.30
N LYS A 25 -5.17 3.89 1.07
CA LYS A 25 -4.97 5.34 0.94
C LYS A 25 -4.53 5.72 -0.47
N GLY A 26 -3.53 5.01 -1.02
CA GLY A 26 -3.07 5.25 -2.39
C GLY A 26 -4.10 4.83 -3.44
N TRP A 27 -4.75 3.69 -3.24
CA TRP A 27 -5.81 3.19 -4.11
C TRP A 27 -7.01 4.16 -4.21
N LYS A 28 -7.39 4.80 -3.10
CA LYS A 28 -8.46 5.81 -3.06
C LYS A 28 -8.10 7.05 -3.88
N LYS A 29 -6.82 7.48 -3.90
CA LYS A 29 -6.36 8.58 -4.76
C LYS A 29 -6.54 8.24 -6.25
N LEU A 30 -6.23 7.00 -6.64
CA LEU A 30 -6.35 6.53 -8.03
C LEU A 30 -7.82 6.38 -8.49
N THR A 31 -8.73 6.05 -7.57
CA THR A 31 -10.13 5.76 -7.89
C THR A 31 -11.09 6.92 -7.66
N TRP A 32 -10.60 8.05 -7.15
CA TRP A 32 -11.38 9.28 -6.97
C TRP A 32 -12.14 9.78 -8.21
N PRO A 33 -11.61 9.71 -9.46
CA PRO A 33 -12.35 10.20 -10.62
C PRO A 33 -13.55 9.31 -11.01
N LEU A 34 -13.76 8.17 -10.35
CA LEU A 34 -14.86 7.27 -10.67
C LEU A 34 -16.20 7.72 -10.05
N PRO A 35 -17.34 7.39 -10.68
CA PRO A 35 -18.65 7.64 -10.09
C PRO A 35 -18.83 6.95 -8.74
N ALA A 36 -19.55 7.60 -7.82
CA ALA A 36 -19.75 7.13 -6.44
C ALA A 36 -20.34 5.71 -6.32
N LYS A 37 -21.12 5.25 -7.31
CA LYS A 37 -21.63 3.87 -7.37
C LYS A 37 -20.49 2.86 -7.53
N TRP A 38 -19.58 3.10 -8.46
CA TRP A 38 -18.43 2.23 -8.73
C TRP A 38 -17.42 2.27 -7.59
N LEU A 39 -17.18 3.44 -7.00
CA LEU A 39 -16.29 3.58 -5.85
C LEU A 39 -16.74 2.68 -4.70
N ARG A 40 -18.03 2.67 -4.34
CA ARG A 40 -18.56 1.82 -3.27
C ARG A 40 -18.35 0.33 -3.53
N VAL A 41 -18.61 -0.13 -4.76
CA VAL A 41 -18.42 -1.54 -5.15
C VAL A 41 -16.95 -1.92 -5.03
N LEU A 42 -16.06 -1.09 -5.56
CA LEU A 42 -14.63 -1.36 -5.54
C LEU A 42 -14.04 -1.35 -4.12
N VAL A 43 -14.47 -0.42 -3.27
CA VAL A 43 -14.11 -0.40 -1.83
C VAL A 43 -14.58 -1.68 -1.16
N GLY A 44 -15.82 -2.12 -1.44
CA GLY A 44 -16.36 -3.38 -0.93
C GLY A 44 -15.52 -4.58 -1.35
N ILE A 45 -15.19 -4.70 -2.64
CA ILE A 45 -14.34 -5.78 -3.17
C ILE A 45 -12.94 -5.77 -2.53
N TYR A 46 -12.35 -4.59 -2.38
CA TYR A 46 -11.03 -4.41 -1.77
C TYR A 46 -10.99 -4.98 -0.35
N TRP A 47 -11.92 -4.55 0.51
CA TRP A 47 -11.96 -5.01 1.90
C TRP A 47 -12.45 -6.45 2.04
N LEU A 48 -13.36 -6.89 1.17
CA LEU A 48 -13.82 -8.27 1.14
C LEU A 48 -12.65 -9.23 0.88
N HIS A 49 -11.72 -8.86 -0.02
CA HIS A 49 -10.51 -9.64 -0.26
C HIS A 49 -9.67 -9.83 1.02
N SER A 50 -9.39 -8.74 1.75
CA SER A 50 -8.63 -8.77 3.00
C SER A 50 -9.32 -9.59 4.09
N VAL A 51 -10.63 -9.38 4.28
CA VAL A 51 -11.42 -10.12 5.27
C VAL A 51 -11.47 -11.60 4.93
N ALA A 52 -11.72 -11.95 3.66
CA ALA A 52 -11.75 -13.35 3.20
C ALA A 52 -10.42 -14.06 3.43
N PHE A 53 -9.29 -13.37 3.23
CA PHE A 53 -7.97 -13.91 3.50
C PHE A 53 -7.77 -14.22 4.99
N ILE A 54 -8.10 -13.27 5.87
CA ILE A 54 -7.98 -13.43 7.33
C ILE A 54 -8.89 -14.57 7.83
N VAL A 55 -10.15 -14.61 7.38
CA VAL A 55 -11.10 -15.68 7.73
C VAL A 55 -10.56 -17.05 7.29
N SER A 56 -9.99 -17.14 6.09
CA SER A 56 -9.39 -18.37 5.57
C SER A 56 -8.19 -18.83 6.42
N MET A 57 -7.33 -17.90 6.85
CA MET A 57 -6.22 -18.21 7.76
C MET A 57 -6.72 -18.75 9.10
N LEU A 58 -7.73 -18.10 9.69
CA LEU A 58 -8.32 -18.54 10.95
C LEU A 58 -8.93 -19.93 10.81
N TRP A 59 -9.71 -20.17 9.75
CA TRP A 59 -10.33 -21.46 9.50
C TRP A 59 -9.31 -22.60 9.36
N LEU A 60 -8.23 -22.39 8.59
CA LEU A 60 -7.16 -23.39 8.50
C LEU A 60 -6.47 -23.61 9.84
N SER A 61 -6.24 -22.57 10.63
CA SER A 61 -5.59 -22.69 11.94
C SER A 61 -6.38 -23.58 12.92
N TYR A 62 -7.71 -23.59 12.84
CA TYR A 62 -8.54 -24.52 13.60
C TYR A 62 -8.40 -25.95 13.10
N GLY A 63 -8.40 -26.18 11.78
CA GLY A 63 -8.27 -27.51 11.19
C GLY A 63 -6.92 -28.19 11.48
N TYR A 64 -5.82 -27.42 11.50
CA TYR A 64 -4.49 -27.95 11.85
C TYR A 64 -4.40 -28.46 13.29
N ARG A 65 -5.27 -27.98 14.17
CA ARG A 65 -5.29 -28.36 15.58
C ARG A 65 -6.03 -29.68 15.82
N SER A 66 -7.01 -30.01 14.97
CA SER A 66 -7.85 -31.20 15.14
C SER A 66 -7.19 -32.44 14.54
N GLN A 67 -6.76 -32.42 13.27
CA GLN A 67 -6.06 -33.52 12.60
C GLN A 67 -5.29 -32.98 11.37
N TYR A 68 -4.00 -33.29 11.26
CA TYR A 68 -3.22 -32.98 10.06
C TYR A 68 -3.64 -33.92 8.92
N SER A 69 -4.05 -33.38 7.77
CA SER A 69 -4.39 -34.17 6.58
C SER A 69 -3.73 -33.59 5.31
N PRO A 70 -3.49 -34.43 4.28
CA PRO A 70 -2.97 -33.94 2.99
C PRO A 70 -3.86 -32.85 2.36
N GLU A 71 -5.17 -32.95 2.52
CA GLU A 71 -6.13 -31.96 2.01
C GLU A 71 -5.96 -30.60 2.69
N LEU A 72 -5.71 -30.58 4.00
CA LEU A 72 -5.46 -29.37 4.75
C LEU A 72 -4.16 -28.69 4.29
N HIS A 73 -3.12 -29.49 4.01
CA HIS A 73 -1.87 -29.01 3.44
C HIS A 73 -2.06 -28.38 2.06
N ILE A 74 -2.83 -29.02 1.17
CA ILE A 74 -3.17 -28.47 -0.15
C ILE A 74 -3.88 -27.12 -0.01
N ARG A 75 -4.89 -27.04 0.87
CA ARG A 75 -5.63 -25.79 1.11
C ARG A 75 -4.72 -24.68 1.68
N ALA A 76 -3.80 -25.02 2.57
CA ALA A 76 -2.81 -24.08 3.09
C ALA A 76 -1.87 -23.57 1.99
N SER A 77 -1.41 -24.45 1.09
CA SER A 77 -0.57 -24.07 -0.05
C SER A 77 -1.30 -23.14 -1.01
N TYR A 78 -2.59 -23.38 -1.30
CA TYR A 78 -3.40 -22.45 -2.09
C TYR A 78 -3.60 -21.10 -1.39
N LEU A 79 -3.88 -21.11 -0.09
CA LEU A 79 -4.02 -19.86 0.68
C LEU A 79 -2.70 -19.06 0.66
N PHE A 80 -1.57 -19.74 0.83
CA PHE A 80 -0.25 -19.11 0.74
C PHE A 80 -0.01 -18.52 -0.66
N GLY A 81 -0.31 -19.28 -1.73
CA GLY A 81 -0.21 -18.80 -3.10
C GLY A 81 -1.11 -17.59 -3.37
N TRP A 82 -2.35 -17.61 -2.89
CA TRP A 82 -3.27 -16.46 -2.99
C TRP A 82 -2.75 -15.24 -2.22
N GLY A 83 -2.17 -15.46 -1.04
CA GLY A 83 -1.54 -14.43 -0.23
C GLY A 83 -0.35 -13.80 -0.94
N LEU A 84 0.52 -14.59 -1.58
CA LEU A 84 1.63 -14.07 -2.37
C LEU A 84 1.15 -13.32 -3.62
N ALA A 85 0.24 -13.92 -4.38
CA ALA A 85 -0.27 -13.34 -5.62
C ALA A 85 -0.90 -11.96 -5.42
N THR A 86 -1.56 -11.77 -4.27
CA THR A 86 -2.21 -10.49 -3.93
C THR A 86 -1.37 -9.59 -3.06
N GLY A 87 -0.48 -10.15 -2.24
CA GLY A 87 0.41 -9.42 -1.34
C GLY A 87 1.59 -8.77 -2.05
N ILE A 88 2.21 -9.45 -3.02
CA ILE A 88 3.37 -8.91 -3.74
C ILE A 88 3.03 -7.58 -4.45
N PRO A 89 1.94 -7.48 -5.25
CA PRO A 89 1.57 -6.21 -5.88
C PRO A 89 1.28 -5.11 -4.85
N LYS A 90 0.67 -5.45 -3.71
CA LYS A 90 0.40 -4.50 -2.62
C LYS A 90 1.70 -3.97 -2.00
N ILE A 91 2.68 -4.83 -1.74
CA ILE A 91 3.98 -4.41 -1.20
C ILE A 91 4.68 -3.47 -2.19
N ILE A 92 4.73 -3.85 -3.47
CA ILE A 92 5.32 -3.01 -4.52
C ILE A 92 4.61 -1.65 -4.58
N PHE A 93 3.28 -1.64 -4.55
CA PHE A 93 2.49 -0.43 -4.53
C PHE A 93 2.82 0.48 -3.33
N ILE A 94 2.91 -0.10 -2.14
CA ILE A 94 3.26 0.62 -0.91
C ILE A 94 4.67 1.22 -0.99
N LEU A 95 5.64 0.52 -1.57
CA LEU A 95 6.99 1.04 -1.76
C LEU A 95 7.00 2.28 -2.65
N PHE A 96 6.30 2.24 -3.80
CA PHE A 96 6.20 3.40 -4.69
C PHE A 96 5.41 4.55 -4.06
N HIS A 97 4.27 4.25 -3.43
CA HIS A 97 3.47 5.27 -2.76
C HIS A 97 4.21 5.91 -1.59
N GLY A 98 4.98 5.10 -0.84
CA GLY A 98 5.85 5.56 0.23
C GLY A 98 6.99 6.43 -0.27
N ALA A 99 7.59 6.10 -1.43
CA ALA A 99 8.61 6.92 -2.06
C ALA A 99 8.05 8.28 -2.50
N GLU A 100 6.85 8.31 -3.07
CA GLU A 100 6.14 9.55 -3.43
C GLU A 100 5.86 10.41 -2.18
N ASP A 101 5.28 9.82 -1.14
CA ASP A 101 5.01 10.49 0.14
C ASP A 101 6.33 11.03 0.76
N LEU A 102 7.44 10.27 0.69
CA LEU A 102 8.75 10.69 1.18
C LEU A 102 9.33 11.86 0.39
N ILE A 103 9.25 11.85 -0.94
CA ILE A 103 9.71 12.94 -1.80
C ILE A 103 8.92 14.23 -1.47
N HIS A 104 7.60 14.14 -1.33
CA HIS A 104 6.78 15.28 -0.93
C HIS A 104 7.16 15.81 0.45
N PHE A 105 7.43 14.93 1.41
CA PHE A 105 7.88 15.31 2.74
C PHE A 105 9.23 16.04 2.70
N LEU A 106 10.21 15.49 1.98
CA LEU A 106 11.53 16.11 1.80
C LEU A 106 11.44 17.47 1.11
N ASN A 107 10.60 17.61 0.08
CA ASN A 107 10.36 18.89 -0.59
C ASN A 107 9.68 19.93 0.33
N THR A 108 8.82 19.48 1.23
CA THR A 108 8.15 20.36 2.20
C THR A 108 9.14 20.84 3.26
N ILE A 109 9.99 19.94 3.76
CA ILE A 109 11.05 20.28 4.69
C ILE A 109 12.06 21.24 4.05
N SER A 110 12.52 20.94 2.84
CA SER A 110 13.52 21.76 2.15
C SER A 110 13.01 23.19 1.94
N LYS A 111 11.77 23.38 1.50
CA LYS A 111 11.15 24.72 1.37
C LYS A 111 11.06 25.47 2.70
N LYS A 112 10.81 24.76 3.80
CA LYS A 112 10.68 25.36 5.14
C LYS A 112 12.04 25.73 5.76
N ILE A 113 13.07 24.90 5.51
CA ILE A 113 14.44 25.13 6.01
C ILE A 113 15.14 26.19 5.16
N PHE A 114 15.09 26.07 3.84
CA PHE A 114 15.83 26.94 2.94
C PHE A 114 15.08 28.23 2.58
N ARG A 115 14.03 28.60 3.34
CA ARG A 115 13.15 29.78 3.16
C ARG A 115 13.36 30.39 1.78
N THR A 116 12.87 29.71 0.74
CA THR A 116 12.93 30.27 -0.60
C THR A 116 11.85 31.34 -0.66
N GLU A 117 12.10 32.47 0.01
CA GLU A 117 11.42 33.71 -0.32
C GLU A 117 11.80 33.97 -1.77
N SER A 118 10.83 33.82 -2.67
CA SER A 118 10.97 34.37 -4.01
C SER A 118 11.11 35.87 -3.82
N VAL A 119 12.35 36.34 -3.72
CA VAL A 119 12.66 37.76 -3.84
C VAL A 119 12.05 38.18 -5.15
N GLY A 120 10.99 38.99 -5.08
CA GLY A 120 10.24 39.48 -6.23
C GLY A 120 11.15 40.38 -7.05
N MET A 121 12.03 39.78 -7.85
CA MET A 121 12.72 40.48 -8.91
C MET A 121 11.72 40.70 -10.04
N PRO A 122 11.60 41.92 -10.58
CA PRO A 122 10.75 42.16 -11.74
C PRO A 122 11.28 41.34 -12.92
N GLY A 123 10.51 40.32 -13.30
CA GLY A 123 10.86 39.39 -14.36
C GLY A 123 9.94 38.16 -14.35
N VAL A 124 9.83 37.48 -15.49
CA VAL A 124 9.06 36.22 -15.58
C VAL A 124 9.90 35.11 -14.95
N PRO A 125 9.41 34.41 -13.91
CA PRO A 125 10.15 33.30 -13.31
C PRO A 125 10.31 32.18 -14.33
N ILE A 126 11.56 31.85 -14.64
CA ILE A 126 11.92 30.73 -15.51
C ILE A 126 12.38 29.57 -14.62
N ASP A 127 11.77 28.40 -14.82
CA ASP A 127 12.18 27.18 -14.15
C ASP A 127 13.58 26.72 -14.61
N ARG A 128 14.33 26.05 -13.73
CA ARG A 128 15.71 25.60 -14.03
C ARG A 128 15.77 24.67 -15.23
N ALA A 129 14.75 23.83 -15.43
CA ALA A 129 14.66 23.00 -16.62
C ALA A 129 14.49 23.84 -17.89
N THR A 130 13.62 24.85 -17.84
CA THR A 130 13.38 25.77 -18.97
C THR A 130 14.61 26.63 -19.28
N PHE A 131 15.36 27.04 -18.26
CA PHE A 131 16.63 27.75 -18.42
C PHE A 131 17.63 26.88 -19.18
N LEU A 132 17.92 25.67 -18.70
CA LEU A 132 18.88 24.76 -19.34
C LEU A 132 18.50 24.42 -20.79
N THR A 133 17.21 24.20 -21.07
CA THR A 133 16.73 23.96 -22.44
C THR A 133 16.97 25.17 -23.35
N LYS A 134 16.77 26.39 -22.87
CA LYS A 134 16.99 27.61 -23.66
C LYS A 134 18.47 27.93 -23.86
N THR A 135 19.32 27.68 -22.86
CA THR A 135 20.77 27.89 -22.97
C THR A 135 21.42 26.86 -23.89
N GLY A 136 20.88 25.64 -23.98
CA GLY A 136 21.37 24.62 -24.92
C GLY A 136 20.92 24.81 -26.38
N LEU A 137 20.05 25.79 -26.64
CA LEU A 137 19.56 26.15 -27.99
C LEU A 137 20.26 27.40 -28.57
N ALA A 138 21.14 28.04 -27.81
CA ALA A 138 21.97 29.17 -28.24
C ALA A 138 23.38 28.69 -28.58
#